data_AF-A0A5C6BJZ4-F1
#
_entry.id   AF-A0A5C6BJZ4-F1
#
_cell.length_a   1.000
_cell.length_b   1.000
_cell.length_c   1.000
_cell.angle_alpha   90.00
_cell.angle_beta   90.00
_cell.angle_gamma   90.00
#
_symmetry.space_group_name_H-M   'P 1'
#
loop_
_entity.id
_entity.type
_entity.pdbx_description
1 polymer ?
#
loop_
_entity_poly.entity_id
_entity_poly.type
_entity_poly.pdbx_seq_one_letter_code
_entity_poly.pdbx_strand_id
1 'polypeptide(L)'
;MAKKRAAGSSGIAIGTLVRVKEGVTSPDMPDFPLAGWTGAIAEVAKKKPPRKYMVEWDQKTLDRMPAEYLQFCEQKQLYHLMICLAEDEIEPAEAG
;
A
#
# COMPACT_ATOMS: atom_id res chain seq x y z
N MET A 1 22.15 17.25 -0.51
CA MET A 1 21.70 16.33 -1.58
C MET A 1 21.47 14.96 -0.97
N ALA A 2 20.39 14.31 -1.39
CA ALA A 2 19.70 13.19 -0.75
C ALA A 2 20.62 12.10 -0.14
N LYS A 3 20.45 11.83 1.16
CA LYS A 3 20.89 10.57 1.75
C LYS A 3 19.98 9.47 1.22
N LYS A 4 20.34 8.94 0.05
CA LYS A 4 19.81 7.67 -0.46
C LYS A 4 20.23 6.58 0.54
N ARG A 5 19.37 6.28 1.50
CA ARG A 5 19.53 5.04 2.29
C ARG A 5 19.16 3.90 1.37
N ALA A 6 20.18 3.18 0.92
CA ALA A 6 20.03 1.83 0.44
C ALA A 6 19.36 0.99 1.54
N ALA A 7 18.21 0.39 1.25
CA ALA A 7 17.61 -0.62 2.11
C ALA A 7 17.98 -2.00 1.53
N GLY A 8 19.12 -2.53 1.96
CA GLY A 8 19.38 -3.96 1.83
C GLY A 8 18.44 -4.70 2.78
N SER A 9 17.58 -5.59 2.26
CA SER A 9 16.82 -6.70 2.89
C SER A 9 16.29 -6.61 4.34
N SER A 10 16.15 -5.42 4.91
CA SER A 10 15.42 -5.16 6.14
C SER A 10 14.08 -4.56 5.76
N GLY A 11 13.11 -5.41 5.42
CA GLY A 11 11.80 -4.97 4.95
C GLY A 11 11.07 -4.01 5.91
N ILE A 12 10.01 -3.41 5.40
CA ILE A 12 9.30 -2.28 6.04
C ILE A 12 8.67 -2.71 7.38
N ALA A 13 8.80 -1.87 8.41
CA ALA A 13 8.24 -2.17 9.74
C ALA A 13 6.76 -1.79 9.84
N ILE A 14 6.01 -2.48 10.71
CA ILE A 14 4.64 -2.10 11.09
C ILE A 14 4.64 -0.66 11.62
N GLY A 15 3.64 0.13 11.24
CA GLY A 15 3.49 1.55 11.56
C GLY A 15 4.29 2.50 10.66
N THR A 16 5.10 1.97 9.74
CA THR A 16 5.82 2.83 8.77
C THR A 16 4.82 3.39 7.77
N LEU A 17 4.86 4.70 7.55
CA LEU A 17 4.13 5.35 6.47
C LEU A 17 4.72 4.94 5.13
N VAL A 18 3.87 4.52 4.22
CA VAL A 18 4.23 4.09 2.88
C VAL A 18 3.37 4.78 1.84
N ARG A 19 3.91 4.82 0.64
CA ARG A 19 3.24 5.27 -0.56
C ARG A 19 3.29 4.15 -1.60
N VAL A 20 2.19 3.98 -2.32
CA VAL A 20 2.14 3.05 -3.45
C VAL A 20 2.88 3.65 -4.64
N LYS A 21 3.78 2.85 -5.23
CA LYS A 21 4.60 3.25 -6.38
C LYS A 21 3.75 3.45 -7.65
N GLU A 22 4.33 4.12 -8.63
CA GLU A 22 3.72 4.27 -9.94
C GLU A 22 3.58 2.92 -10.66
N GLY A 23 2.52 2.75 -11.45
CA GLY A 23 2.23 1.52 -12.18
C GLY A 23 1.62 0.39 -11.36
N VAL A 24 1.47 0.56 -10.05
CA VAL A 24 0.81 -0.42 -9.17
C VAL A 24 -0.70 -0.24 -9.23
N THR A 25 -1.39 -1.37 -9.38
CA THR A 25 -2.85 -1.46 -9.48
C THR A 25 -3.41 -2.27 -8.32
N SER A 26 -4.73 -2.22 -8.12
CA SER A 26 -5.36 -3.08 -7.13
C SER A 26 -5.20 -4.56 -7.52
N PRO A 27 -4.85 -5.45 -6.58
CA PRO A 27 -4.75 -6.88 -6.87
C PRO A 27 -6.12 -7.48 -7.18
N ASP A 28 -7.19 -6.86 -6.70
CA ASP A 28 -8.57 -7.27 -6.96
C ASP A 28 -9.15 -6.57 -8.21
N MET A 29 -8.65 -5.38 -8.56
CA MET A 29 -9.03 -4.63 -9.76
C MET A 29 -7.78 -4.19 -10.54
N PRO A 30 -7.26 -5.01 -11.47
CA PRO A 30 -5.99 -4.75 -12.16
C PRO A 30 -6.01 -3.52 -13.06
N ASP A 31 -7.18 -3.01 -13.44
CA ASP A 31 -7.31 -1.76 -14.21
C ASP A 31 -7.31 -0.51 -13.32
N PHE A 32 -7.39 -0.65 -12.00
CA PHE A 32 -7.52 0.47 -11.08
C PHE A 32 -6.16 0.84 -10.47
N PRO A 33 -5.62 2.04 -10.78
CA PRO A 33 -4.33 2.47 -10.28
C PRO A 33 -4.41 2.86 -8.81
N LEU A 34 -3.51 2.31 -8.00
CA LEU A 34 -3.30 2.69 -6.60
C LEU A 34 -2.13 3.66 -6.44
N ALA A 35 -1.43 3.97 -7.53
CA ALA A 35 -0.28 4.86 -7.54
C ALA A 35 -0.55 6.16 -6.76
N GLY A 36 0.33 6.47 -5.81
CA GLY A 36 0.23 7.68 -5.00
C GLY A 36 -0.71 7.62 -3.81
N TRP A 37 -1.40 6.50 -3.59
CA TRP A 37 -2.13 6.27 -2.35
C TRP A 37 -1.14 6.10 -1.19
N THR A 38 -1.51 6.59 -0.03
CA THR A 38 -0.68 6.51 1.18
C THR A 38 -1.41 5.77 2.29
N GLY A 39 -0.62 5.09 3.11
CA GLY A 39 -1.11 4.37 4.27
C GLY A 39 0.01 4.02 5.22
N ALA A 40 -0.33 3.35 6.31
CA ALA A 40 0.61 2.76 7.24
C ALA A 40 0.66 1.24 7.07
N ILE A 41 1.82 0.64 7.30
CA ILE A 41 1.92 -0.83 7.37
C ILE A 41 1.17 -1.31 8.62
N ALA A 42 0.01 -1.92 8.46
CA ALA A 42 -0.75 -2.52 9.54
C ALA A 42 -0.20 -3.90 9.91
N GLU A 43 0.20 -4.69 8.91
CA GLU A 43 0.69 -6.06 9.11
C GLU A 43 1.76 -6.44 8.08
N VAL A 44 2.65 -7.38 8.43
CA VAL A 44 3.62 -7.98 7.52
C VAL A 44 3.38 -9.48 7.47
N ALA A 45 2.90 -9.97 6.32
CA ALA A 45 2.56 -11.37 6.14
C ALA A 45 3.80 -12.23 5.81
N LYS A 46 4.11 -13.17 6.73
CA LYS A 46 5.08 -14.29 6.68
C LYS A 46 6.55 -13.99 6.36
N LYS A 47 7.43 -14.83 6.94
CA LYS A 47 8.91 -14.69 6.95
C LYS A 47 9.64 -15.07 5.64
N LYS A 48 8.95 -15.57 4.61
CA LYS A 48 9.59 -16.06 3.36
C LYS A 48 9.22 -15.17 2.16
N PRO A 49 10.18 -14.84 1.28
CA PRO A 49 9.94 -13.98 0.13
C PRO A 49 9.02 -14.63 -0.93
N PRO A 50 8.21 -13.83 -1.67
CA PRO A 50 8.08 -12.37 -1.54
C PRO A 50 7.27 -11.97 -0.29
N ARG A 51 7.77 -10.98 0.46
CA ARG A 51 7.08 -10.43 1.64
C ARG A 51 5.87 -9.65 1.16
N LYS A 52 4.73 -9.89 1.81
CA LYS A 52 3.51 -9.12 1.59
C LYS A 52 3.26 -8.20 2.78
N TYR A 53 2.80 -7.01 2.48
CA TYR A 53 2.54 -5.94 3.41
C TYR A 53 1.05 -5.63 3.36
N MET A 54 0.42 -5.65 4.53
CA MET A 54 -0.93 -5.12 4.69
C MET A 54 -0.78 -3.63 4.96
N VAL A 55 -1.23 -2.81 4.01
CA VAL A 55 -1.26 -1.36 4.14
C VAL A 55 -2.67 -0.97 4.53
N GLU A 56 -2.81 -0.25 5.63
CA GLU A 56 -4.06 0.43 6.01
C GLU A 56 -4.00 1.86 5.49
N TRP A 57 -5.04 2.28 4.77
CA TRP A 57 -5.07 3.59 4.13
C TRP A 57 -5.20 4.72 5.14
N ASP A 58 -4.43 5.78 4.94
CA ASP A 58 -4.59 7.00 5.73
C ASP A 58 -5.91 7.69 5.40
N GLN A 59 -6.40 8.53 6.31
CA GLN A 59 -7.62 9.30 6.12
C GLN A 59 -7.64 10.11 4.81
N LYS A 60 -6.48 10.63 4.37
CA LYS A 60 -6.34 11.35 3.09
C LYS A 60 -6.64 10.47 1.88
N THR A 61 -6.24 9.21 1.94
CA THR A 61 -6.49 8.23 0.87
C THR A 61 -7.96 7.82 0.89
N LEU A 62 -8.53 7.58 2.08
CA LEU A 62 -9.94 7.25 2.25
C LEU A 62 -10.87 8.37 1.75
N ASP A 63 -10.56 9.63 2.08
CA ASP A 63 -11.34 10.80 1.65
C ASP A 63 -11.33 10.99 0.12
N ARG A 64 -10.23 10.60 -0.53
CA ARG A 64 -10.05 10.68 -1.98
C ARG A 64 -10.39 9.38 -2.70
N MET A 65 -10.89 8.37 -1.98
CA MET A 65 -11.17 7.06 -2.54
C MET A 65 -12.34 7.16 -3.54
N PRO A 66 -12.14 6.76 -4.81
CA PRO A 66 -13.20 6.84 -5.81
C PRO A 66 -14.39 5.94 -5.46
N ALA A 67 -15.59 6.44 -5.70
CA ALA A 67 -16.82 5.68 -5.45
C ALA A 67 -16.87 4.36 -6.26
N GLU A 68 -16.28 4.33 -7.45
CA GLU A 68 -16.17 3.10 -8.26
C GLU A 68 -15.39 1.99 -7.54
N TYR A 69 -14.28 2.35 -6.89
CA TYR A 69 -13.48 1.41 -6.11
C TYR A 69 -14.25 0.90 -4.89
N LEU A 70 -14.91 1.81 -4.17
CA LEU A 70 -15.76 1.46 -3.02
C LEU A 70 -16.88 0.49 -3.43
N GLN A 71 -17.62 0.81 -4.48
CA GLN A 71 -18.71 -0.05 -4.97
C GLN A 71 -18.21 -1.42 -5.40
N PHE A 72 -17.05 -1.49 -6.06
CA PHE A 72 -16.45 -2.76 -6.42
C PHE A 72 -16.08 -3.58 -5.18
N CYS A 73 -15.44 -2.96 -4.19
CA CYS A 73 -15.13 -3.64 -2.94
C CYS A 73 -16.38 -4.13 -2.22
N GLU A 74 -17.44 -3.31 -2.13
CA GLU A 74 -18.71 -3.70 -1.52
C GLU A 74 -19.37 -4.88 -2.25
N GLN A 75 -19.44 -4.84 -3.58
CA GLN A 75 -19.98 -5.92 -4.41
C GLN A 75 -19.22 -7.23 -4.26
N LYS A 76 -17.89 -7.15 -4.09
CA LYS A 76 -17.01 -8.31 -3.93
C LYS A 76 -16.81 -8.71 -2.48
N GLN A 77 -17.43 -8.01 -1.52
CA GLN A 77 -17.24 -8.18 -0.07
C GLN A 77 -15.75 -8.09 0.33
N LEU A 78 -15.03 -7.18 -0.31
CA LEU A 78 -13.62 -6.88 -0.04
C LEU A 78 -13.50 -5.74 0.97
N TYR A 79 -12.45 -5.82 1.80
CA TYR A 79 -12.17 -4.79 2.79
C TYR A 79 -11.40 -3.63 2.18
N HIS A 80 -12.10 -2.56 1.79
CA HIS A 80 -11.52 -1.41 1.07
C HIS A 80 -10.55 -0.55 1.90
N LEU A 81 -10.55 -0.68 3.24
CA LEU A 81 -9.71 0.11 4.14
C LEU A 81 -8.25 -0.38 4.19
N MET A 82 -7.99 -1.61 3.75
CA MET A 82 -6.65 -2.17 3.70
C MET A 82 -6.38 -2.84 2.35
N ILE A 83 -5.11 -2.99 2.01
CA ILE A 83 -4.68 -3.70 0.82
C ILE A 83 -3.45 -4.54 1.09
N CYS A 84 -3.29 -5.61 0.33
CA CYS A 84 -2.11 -6.47 0.41
C CYS A 84 -1.20 -6.21 -0.80
N LEU A 85 -0.04 -5.61 -0.54
CA LEU A 85 0.94 -5.25 -1.57
C LEU A 85 2.30 -5.92 -1.30
N ALA A 86 3.07 -6.17 -2.35
CA ALA A 86 4.44 -6.67 -2.24
C ALA A 86 5.42 -5.54 -1.87
N GLU A 87 6.59 -5.91 -1.34
CA GLU A 87 7.67 -4.96 -1.00
C GLU A 87 8.04 -4.04 -2.17
N ASP A 88 8.00 -4.55 -3.40
CA ASP A 88 8.37 -3.77 -4.58
C ASP A 88 7.26 -2.84 -5.07
N GLU A 89 6.04 -2.98 -4.57
CA GLU A 89 4.89 -2.14 -4.97
C GLU A 89 4.74 -0.89 -4.10
N ILE A 90 5.47 -0.82 -2.99
CA ILE A 90 5.40 0.25 -2.01
C ILE A 90 6.76 0.83 -1.71
N GLU A 91 6.78 2.10 -1.33
CA GLU A 91 7.98 2.81 -0.88
C GLU A 91 7.69 3.52 0.44
N PRO A 92 8.67 3.63 1.35
CA PRO A 92 8.50 4.41 2.57
C PRO A 92 8.24 5.88 2.23
N ALA A 93 7.14 6.41 2.75
CA ALA A 93 6.84 7.84 2.66
C ALA A 93 7.59 8.55 3.80
N GLU A 94 8.43 9.53 3.48
CA GLU A 94 9.00 10.39 4.51
C GLU A 94 7.85 11.11 5.23
N ALA A 95 7.77 10.95 6.55
CA ALA A 95 6.95 11.80 7.39
C ALA A 95 7.54 13.22 7.32
N GLY A 96 6.96 14.06 6.46
CA GLY A 96 7.31 15.48 6.35
C GLY A 96 6.94 16.26 7.59
#